data_AF-A0A972DN46-F1
#
_entry.id   AF-A0A972DN46-F1
#
_cell.length_a   1.000
_cell.length_b   1.000
_cell.length_c   1.000
_cell.angle_alpha   90.00
_cell.angle_beta   90.00
_cell.angle_gamma   90.00
#
_symmetry.space_group_name_H-M   'P 1'
#
loop_
_entity.id
_entity.type
_entity.pdbx_description
1 polymer ?
#
loop_
_entity_poly.entity_id
_entity_poly.type
_entity_poly.pdbx_seq_one_letter_code
_entity_poly.pdbx_strand_id
1 'polypeptide(L)'
;MRRRPEPRRQARIRATLYLAPELLDEARNATVFLAGYPVRLTLTRLVEQALRTELRRLKDTYNMGNEFPPRTEELKGGRPIAA
;
A
#
# COMPACT_ATOMS: atom_id res chain seq x y z
N MET A 1 -16.16 -12.84 33.38
CA MET A 1 -15.61 -11.58 32.80
C MET A 1 -15.14 -11.89 31.38
N ARG A 2 -15.82 -11.40 30.33
CA ARG A 2 -15.42 -11.62 28.93
C ARG A 2 -14.26 -10.67 28.61
N ARG A 3 -13.08 -11.20 28.28
CA ARG A 3 -11.94 -10.39 27.78
C ARG A 3 -12.40 -9.66 26.51
N ARG A 4 -12.39 -8.33 26.54
CA ARG A 4 -12.56 -7.48 25.35
C ARG A 4 -11.37 -7.77 24.42
N PRO A 5 -11.57 -8.11 23.14
CA PRO A 5 -10.43 -8.26 22.23
C PRO A 5 -9.76 -6.89 22.13
N GLU A 6 -8.48 -6.81 22.50
CA GLU A 6 -7.71 -5.60 22.27
C GLU A 6 -7.62 -5.34 20.77
N PRO A 7 -7.72 -4.08 20.32
CA PRO A 7 -7.50 -3.76 18.93
C PRO A 7 -6.09 -4.21 18.59
N ARG A 8 -5.94 -5.23 17.72
CA ARG A 8 -4.65 -5.63 17.19
C ARG A 8 -4.04 -4.36 16.59
N ARG A 9 -2.98 -3.82 17.22
CA ARG A 9 -2.13 -2.80 16.60
C ARG A 9 -1.89 -3.28 15.18
N GLN A 10 -2.37 -2.53 14.18
CA GLN A 10 -2.20 -2.92 12.79
C GLN A 10 -0.70 -3.14 12.57
N ALA A 11 -0.31 -4.40 12.47
CA ALA A 11 1.09 -4.75 12.35
C ALA A 11 1.57 -4.20 11.01
N ARG A 12 2.47 -3.22 11.05
CA ARG A 12 3.10 -2.71 9.83
C ARG A 12 4.05 -3.80 9.31
N ILE A 13 3.91 -4.14 8.03
CA ILE A 13 4.78 -5.10 7.35
C ILE A 13 5.76 -4.30 6.48
N ARG A 14 7.04 -4.70 6.50
CA ARG A 14 8.05 -4.12 5.61
C ARG A 14 7.94 -4.77 4.23
N ALA A 15 7.82 -3.95 3.20
CA ALA A 15 7.93 -4.36 1.81
C ALA A 15 9.10 -3.62 1.15
N THR A 16 9.82 -4.30 0.26
CA THR A 16 10.88 -3.70 -0.56
C THR A 16 10.45 -3.78 -2.02
N LEU A 17 10.53 -2.66 -2.74
CA LEU A 17 10.15 -2.52 -4.13
C LEU A 17 11.29 -1.86 -4.90
N TYR A 18 11.45 -2.23 -6.17
CA TYR A 18 12.30 -1.49 -7.10
C TYR A 18 11.46 -0.41 -7.79
N LEU A 19 11.96 0.82 -7.81
CA LEU A 19 11.29 1.98 -8.41
C LEU A 19 12.28 2.71 -9.31
N ALA A 20 11.78 3.46 -10.29
CA ALA A 20 12.58 4.43 -11.02
C ALA A 20 13.17 5.45 -10.02
N PRO A 21 14.48 5.74 -10.08
CA PRO A 21 15.13 6.70 -9.18
C PRO A 21 14.44 8.06 -9.14
N GLU A 22 14.04 8.55 -10.31
CA GLU A 22 13.42 9.87 -10.50
C GLU A 22 12.05 9.93 -9.82
N LEU A 23 11.27 8.86 -9.91
CA LEU A 23 9.97 8.76 -9.24
C LEU A 23 10.12 8.78 -7.71
N LEU A 24 11.12 8.08 -7.18
CA LEU A 24 11.36 8.08 -5.73
C LEU A 24 11.84 9.45 -5.24
N ASP A 25 12.66 10.14 -6.03
CA ASP A 25 13.11 11.49 -5.72
C ASP A 25 11.95 12.48 -5.69
N GLU A 26 11.11 12.48 -6.73
CA GLU A 26 9.90 13.32 -6.78
C GLU A 26 8.97 13.05 -5.59
N ALA A 27 8.74 11.78 -5.25
CA ALA A 27 7.94 11.41 -4.09
C ALA A 27 8.53 11.95 -2.78
N ARG A 28 9.86 11.91 -2.62
CA ARG A 28 10.55 12.50 -1.46
C ARG A 28 10.35 14.01 -1.41
N ASN A 29 10.56 14.70 -2.52
CA ASN A 29 10.38 16.16 -2.61
C ASN A 29 8.95 16.56 -2.22
N ALA A 30 7.94 15.88 -2.74
CA ALA A 30 6.55 16.11 -2.39
C ALA A 30 6.28 15.89 -0.89
N THR A 31 6.84 14.82 -0.31
CA THR A 31 6.65 14.54 1.13
C THR A 31 7.30 15.58 2.02
N VAL A 32 8.48 16.09 1.66
CA VAL A 32 9.16 17.17 2.40
C VAL A 32 8.34 18.46 2.31
N PHE A 33 7.90 18.83 1.10
CA PHE A 33 7.09 20.01 0.87
C PHE A 33 5.76 19.98 1.66
N LEU A 34 5.14 18.80 1.80
CA LEU A 34 3.85 18.60 2.45
C LEU A 34 3.95 18.03 3.88
N ALA A 35 5.13 18.02 4.49
CA ALA A 35 5.34 17.46 5.83
C ALA A 35 4.65 18.29 6.93
N GLY A 36 4.38 19.57 6.66
CA GLY A 36 3.75 20.52 7.59
C GLY A 36 2.23 20.41 7.68
N TYR A 37 1.64 21.22 8.56
CA TYR A 37 0.18 21.39 8.64
C TYR A 37 -0.33 22.05 7.33
N PRO A 38 -1.52 21.68 6.82
CA PRO A 38 -2.48 20.72 7.37
C PRO A 38 -2.24 19.25 6.96
N VAL A 39 -1.39 19.00 5.97
CA VAL A 39 -1.33 17.69 5.31
C VAL A 39 -0.60 16.65 6.14
N ARG A 40 0.53 17.02 6.76
CA ARG A 40 1.42 16.12 7.53
C ARG A 40 1.72 14.84 6.76
N LEU A 41 2.15 15.00 5.49
CA LEU A 41 2.42 13.89 4.60
C LEU A 41 3.70 13.17 5.02
N THR A 42 3.70 11.84 4.86
CA THR A 42 4.90 11.01 4.98
C THR A 42 4.99 10.11 3.77
N LEU A 43 6.19 9.62 3.45
CA LEU A 43 6.36 8.70 2.31
C LEU A 43 5.52 7.43 2.46
N THR A 44 5.41 6.88 3.68
CA THR A 44 4.52 5.75 3.97
C THR A 44 3.07 6.08 3.64
N ARG A 45 2.57 7.24 4.09
CA ARG A 45 1.17 7.64 3.83
C ARG A 45 0.92 7.86 2.34
N LEU A 46 1.87 8.47 1.63
CA LEU A 46 1.80 8.65 0.18
C LEU A 46 1.69 7.29 -0.54
N VAL A 47 2.57 6.35 -0.22
CA VAL A 47 2.58 5.01 -0.83
C VAL A 47 1.30 4.24 -0.50
N GLU A 48 0.84 4.26 0.75
CA GLU A 48 -0.42 3.61 1.12
C GLU A 48 -1.63 4.19 0.36
N GLN A 49 -1.71 5.51 0.24
CA GLN A 49 -2.78 6.17 -0.50
C GLN A 49 -2.73 5.87 -2.00
N ALA A 50 -1.53 5.89 -2.59
CA ALA A 50 -1.33 5.55 -3.99
C ALA A 50 -1.76 4.10 -4.28
N LEU A 51 -1.30 3.15 -3.46
CA LEU A 51 -1.67 1.73 -3.59
C LEU A 51 -3.19 1.53 -3.42
N ARG A 52 -3.83 2.16 -2.45
CA ARG A 52 -5.29 2.05 -2.25
C ARG A 52 -6.07 2.63 -3.42
N THR A 53 -5.63 3.78 -3.94
CA THR A 53 -6.27 4.45 -5.08
C THR A 53 -6.17 3.59 -6.33
N GLU A 54 -4.98 3.06 -6.59
CA GLU A 54 -4.75 2.21 -7.75
C GLU A 54 -5.49 0.87 -7.64
N LEU A 55 -5.48 0.22 -6.47
CA LEU A 55 -6.27 -0.99 -6.24
C LEU A 55 -7.76 -0.75 -6.46
N ARG A 56 -8.30 0.40 -6.03
CA ARG A 56 -9.70 0.76 -6.33
C ARG A 56 -9.92 0.88 -7.83
N ARG A 57 -9.06 1.62 -8.54
CA ARG A 57 -9.14 1.74 -10.01
C ARG A 57 -9.13 0.37 -10.69
N LEU A 58 -8.25 -0.53 -10.26
CA LEU A 58 -8.13 -1.88 -10.80
C LEU A 58 -9.38 -2.73 -10.53
N LYS A 59 -9.98 -2.65 -9.33
CA LYS A 59 -11.24 -3.33 -9.01
C LYS A 59 -12.37 -2.82 -9.91
N ASP A 60 -12.49 -1.52 -10.05
CA ASP A 60 -13.53 -0.89 -10.88
C ASP A 60 -13.36 -1.29 -12.36
N THR A 61 -12.11 -1.33 -12.85
CA THR A 61 -11.81 -1.60 -14.25
C THR A 61 -11.92 -3.09 -14.60
N TYR A 62 -11.44 -3.97 -13.73
CA TYR A 62 -11.23 -5.39 -14.06
C TYR A 62 -12.06 -6.37 -13.24
N ASN A 63 -12.76 -5.90 -12.20
CA ASN A 63 -13.50 -6.76 -11.30
C ASN A 63 -14.88 -6.21 -10.92
N MET A 64 -15.44 -5.29 -11.73
CA MET A 64 -16.76 -4.68 -11.51
C MET A 64 -16.91 -4.05 -10.11
N GLY A 65 -15.81 -3.50 -9.57
CA GLY A 65 -15.74 -2.91 -8.24
C GLY A 65 -15.63 -3.92 -7.09
N ASN A 66 -15.63 -5.22 -7.37
CA ASN A 66 -15.53 -6.27 -6.34
C ASN A 66 -14.08 -6.46 -5.84
N GLU A 67 -13.93 -7.10 -4.69
CA GLU A 67 -12.63 -7.51 -4.15
C GLU A 67 -11.95 -8.59 -5.03
N PHE A 68 -10.63 -8.50 -5.19
CA PHE A 68 -9.87 -9.56 -5.84
C PHE A 68 -9.87 -10.84 -4.99
N PRO A 69 -9.95 -12.03 -5.60
CA PRO A 69 -9.92 -13.29 -4.86
C PRO A 69 -8.59 -13.45 -4.11
N PRO A 70 -8.58 -14.14 -2.95
CA PRO A 70 -7.34 -14.45 -2.26
C PRO A 70 -6.45 -15.34 -3.15
N ARG A 71 -5.14 -15.16 -3.04
CA ARG A 71 -4.17 -16.04 -3.70
C ARG A 71 -4.35 -17.49 -3.24
N THR A 72 -4.29 -18.44 -4.17
CA THR A 72 -4.39 -19.88 -3.91
C THR A 72 -3.09 -20.47 -3.35
N GLU A 73 -1.96 -19.77 -3.54
CA GLU A 73 -0.64 -20.18 -3.05
C GLU A 73 0.11 -19.00 -2.42
N GLU A 74 1.00 -19.28 -1.47
CA GLU A 74 1.90 -18.25 -0.94
C GLU A 74 2.95 -17.87 -1.98
N LEU A 75 3.20 -16.55 -2.09
CA LEU A 75 4.30 -16.04 -2.91
C LEU A 75 5.62 -16.56 -2.35
N LYS A 76 6.23 -17.56 -3.00
CA LYS A 76 7.65 -17.87 -2.78
C LYS A 76 8.45 -16.63 -3.18
N GLY A 77 9.33 -16.16 -2.29
CA GLY A 77 10.06 -14.91 -2.49
C GLY A 77 10.69 -14.83 -3.88
N GLY A 78 10.27 -13.83 -4.66
CA GLY A 78 10.96 -13.41 -5.88
C GLY A 78 10.27 -13.62 -7.23
N ARG A 79 9.15 -14.36 -7.35
CA ARG A 79 8.48 -14.54 -8.66
C ARG A 79 6.94 -14.60 -8.60
N PRO A 80 6.23 -14.01 -9.58
CA PRO A 80 4.77 -14.08 -9.67
C PRO A 80 4.27 -15.50 -9.96
N ILE A 81 3.01 -15.77 -9.54
CA ILE A 81 2.32 -17.07 -9.63
C ILE A 81 1.88 -17.41 -11.07
N ALA A 82 1.88 -16.43 -11.97
CA ALA A 82 1.57 -16.62 -13.38
C ALA A 82 2.73 -16.07 -14.23
N ALA A 83 3.54 -16.98 -14.75
CA ALA A 83 4.36 -16.76 -15.93
C ALA A 83 3.95 -17.82 -16.96
#